data_AF-A0AAW0P0J5-F1
#
_entry.id   AF-A0AAW0P0J5-F1
#
_cell.length_a   1.000
_cell.length_b   1.000
_cell.length_c   1.000
_cell.angle_alpha   90.00
_cell.angle_beta   90.00
_cell.angle_gamma   90.00
#
_symmetry.space_group_name_H-M   'P 1'
#
loop_
_entity.id
_entity.type
_entity.pdbx_description
1 polymer ?
#
loop_
_entity_poly.entity_id
_entity_poly.type
_entity_poly.pdbx_seq_one_letter_code
_entity_poly.pdbx_strand_id
1 'polypeptide(L)'
;MCSNYVSLARDAIRLLDKFSTSRQCLDDFVEDISKDLQHLDPQDKNFILDTFSGCIEQKQLFDVVVNLFYRMVCYLTTCFLDQIGLKCFSSIIKSLDVHKVKTFLLFFLSNLTTLIQEKWMDIYDAEHVQKQWIEPTLRWRPKIIALLEQLAVKVSCGSQLRKAPAKTTEPREFALTRPKPRAFVVPEIIPGLEKQQPVPRSTYKSPKEMNVIEDVKQKNHQKAERRLYKANQPKPFEPIGPHKSKQYQKVVSKIEESIHAKLKFNSFQSTQLPPTTKQSCWHIKMNSAAILRQGALVDRQLKQELQRVECLVEGAQESSAFLQWQNEMRERDTQEQLVKMECRRLEGRISHEEAAIARSRLMAQNHAVAQLKKEEAAALMRRYAVKRLHEEREMKELVQQVSEGHKNAKAAKEKLYAMKQKIETRTSAQSTGRSPAEMIKKYEIIRQIHAIESTSHVRSCSFDDRETGGHELLGEMSLCELKEQLALLKKTQLAEKLQRQQNIHQQRHRRKQMLQHKLEIIHNNALRQATSREEQTKQHLGCSEAVTADEVVLGLQRKLEEKKQERYSLRCRGADPHTAESFSSQRSCEQQDWGELERTLAHQIQKHVAVSMT
;
A
#
# COMPACT_ATOMS: atom_id res chain seq x y z
N MET A 1 -9.04 -12.07 44.20
CA MET A 1 -8.71 -10.89 45.03
C MET A 1 -8.34 -9.70 44.13
N CYS A 2 -7.07 -9.34 43.91
CA CYS A 2 -6.68 -8.11 43.16
C CYS A 2 -7.08 -8.04 41.66
N SER A 3 -7.81 -9.04 41.16
CA SER A 3 -8.39 -9.12 39.81
C SER A 3 -9.69 -8.31 39.67
N ASN A 4 -10.59 -8.38 40.65
CA ASN A 4 -11.97 -7.90 40.49
C ASN A 4 -12.03 -6.38 40.37
N TYR A 5 -11.24 -5.65 41.17
CA TYR A 5 -11.16 -4.18 41.16
C TYR A 5 -10.87 -3.56 39.78
N VAL A 6 -10.27 -4.32 38.84
CA VAL A 6 -10.08 -3.87 37.45
C VAL A 6 -11.38 -3.82 36.66
N SER A 7 -12.28 -4.79 36.84
CA SER A 7 -13.65 -4.74 36.30
C SER A 7 -14.47 -3.65 37.01
N LEU A 8 -14.49 -3.66 38.35
CA LEU A 8 -15.29 -2.72 39.14
C LEU A 8 -14.94 -1.25 38.83
N ALA A 9 -13.65 -0.91 38.72
CA ALA A 9 -13.22 0.44 38.35
C ALA A 9 -13.60 0.83 36.92
N ARG A 10 -13.70 -0.13 35.98
CA ARG A 10 -14.19 0.11 34.61
C ARG A 10 -15.70 0.29 34.58
N ASP A 11 -16.44 -0.41 35.44
CA ASP A 11 -17.88 -0.25 35.57
C ASP A 11 -18.23 1.08 36.29
N ALA A 12 -17.47 1.49 37.30
CA ALA A 12 -17.56 2.84 37.87
C ALA A 12 -17.31 3.95 36.81
N ILE A 13 -16.30 3.81 35.93
CA ILE A 13 -16.11 4.74 34.80
C ILE A 13 -17.36 4.76 33.88
N ARG A 14 -17.91 3.59 33.52
CA ARG A 14 -19.10 3.48 32.67
C ARG A 14 -20.34 4.13 33.30
N LEU A 15 -20.43 4.17 34.62
CA LEU A 15 -21.49 4.87 35.34
C LEU A 15 -21.26 6.39 35.35
N LEU A 16 -20.02 6.85 35.55
CA LEU A 16 -19.64 8.27 35.43
C LEU A 16 -19.88 8.82 34.00
N ASP A 17 -19.64 8.03 32.96
CA ASP A 17 -19.91 8.40 31.56
C ASP A 17 -21.42 8.42 31.22
N LYS A 18 -22.25 7.68 31.97
CA LYS A 18 -23.73 7.68 31.84
C LYS A 18 -24.38 8.83 32.61
N PHE A 19 -23.85 9.20 33.77
CA PHE A 19 -24.46 10.18 34.67
C PHE A 19 -24.38 11.59 34.09
N SER A 20 -25.51 12.30 34.08
CA SER A 20 -25.56 13.72 33.70
C SER A 20 -26.26 14.54 34.78
N THR A 21 -25.49 15.41 35.45
CA THR A 21 -25.94 16.27 36.57
C THR A 21 -27.09 17.24 36.22
N SER A 22 -27.51 17.30 34.96
CA SER A 22 -28.62 18.13 34.45
C SER A 22 -29.90 17.35 34.16
N ARG A 23 -29.99 16.06 34.55
CA ARG A 23 -31.15 15.20 34.24
C ARG A 23 -31.66 14.31 35.38
N GLN A 24 -30.83 13.96 36.36
CA GLN A 24 -31.15 13.00 37.43
C GLN A 24 -30.52 13.48 38.75
N CYS A 25 -31.17 13.17 39.88
CA CYS A 25 -30.54 13.32 41.20
C CYS A 25 -29.42 12.29 41.36
N LEU A 26 -28.51 12.50 42.32
CA LEU A 26 -27.49 11.52 42.67
C LEU A 26 -28.14 10.30 43.34
N ASP A 27 -29.01 10.53 44.32
CA ASP A 27 -29.60 9.48 45.15
C ASP A 27 -30.50 8.55 44.34
N ASP A 28 -31.44 9.09 43.54
CA ASP A 28 -32.28 8.33 42.60
C ASP A 28 -31.44 7.40 41.69
N PHE A 29 -30.32 7.93 41.19
CA PHE A 29 -29.45 7.21 40.25
C PHE A 29 -28.60 6.15 40.94
N VAL A 30 -28.13 6.42 42.17
CA VAL A 30 -27.45 5.43 43.03
C VAL A 30 -28.42 4.32 43.43
N GLU A 31 -29.69 4.62 43.73
CA GLU A 31 -30.70 3.60 43.96
C GLU A 31 -30.96 2.73 42.73
N ASP A 32 -31.13 3.32 41.54
CA ASP A 32 -31.38 2.55 40.32
C ASP A 32 -30.16 1.68 39.94
N ILE A 33 -28.94 2.19 40.09
CA ILE A 33 -27.72 1.37 39.95
C ILE A 33 -27.68 0.27 41.04
N SER A 34 -28.12 0.57 42.26
CA SER A 34 -28.19 -0.41 43.35
C SER A 34 -29.17 -1.56 43.04
N LYS A 35 -30.20 -1.31 42.22
CA LYS A 35 -31.12 -2.32 41.68
C LYS A 35 -30.45 -3.12 40.54
N ASP A 36 -29.81 -2.45 39.58
CA ASP A 36 -29.08 -3.11 38.47
C ASP A 36 -27.91 -4.01 38.95
N LEU A 37 -27.21 -3.62 40.01
CA LEU A 37 -26.02 -4.33 40.52
C LEU A 37 -26.32 -5.44 41.55
N GLN A 38 -27.57 -5.88 41.69
CA GLN A 38 -27.97 -6.93 42.67
C GLN A 38 -27.27 -8.29 42.51
N HIS A 39 -26.66 -8.57 41.35
CA HIS A 39 -25.91 -9.81 41.10
C HIS A 39 -24.45 -9.77 41.63
N LEU A 40 -23.94 -8.60 42.04
CA LEU A 40 -22.57 -8.48 42.58
C LEU A 40 -22.52 -8.77 44.09
N ASP A 41 -21.35 -9.22 44.55
CA ASP A 41 -21.06 -9.33 45.99
C ASP A 41 -21.22 -7.95 46.67
N PRO A 42 -21.77 -7.85 47.89
CA PRO A 42 -21.97 -6.57 48.57
C PRO A 42 -20.70 -5.73 48.73
N GLN A 43 -19.51 -6.34 48.86
CA GLN A 43 -18.24 -5.59 48.94
C GLN A 43 -17.85 -5.00 47.58
N ASP A 44 -17.96 -5.81 46.52
CA ASP A 44 -17.69 -5.38 45.13
C ASP A 44 -18.73 -4.33 44.68
N LYS A 45 -19.99 -4.43 45.12
CA LYS A 45 -21.07 -3.46 44.88
C LYS A 45 -20.84 -2.13 45.59
N ASN A 46 -20.59 -2.15 46.90
CA ASN A 46 -20.33 -0.92 47.67
C ASN A 46 -19.11 -0.19 47.09
N PHE A 47 -18.04 -0.91 46.77
CA PHE A 47 -16.86 -0.32 46.11
C PHE A 47 -17.20 0.46 44.83
N ILE A 48 -18.11 -0.04 43.98
CA ILE A 48 -18.56 0.70 42.78
C ILE A 48 -19.34 1.96 43.18
N LEU A 49 -20.30 1.82 44.10
CA LEU A 49 -21.17 2.93 44.51
C LEU A 49 -20.40 4.04 45.22
N ASP A 50 -19.55 3.70 46.20
CA ASP A 50 -18.74 4.66 46.97
C ASP A 50 -17.73 5.38 46.06
N THR A 51 -17.10 4.65 45.12
CA THR A 51 -16.19 5.25 44.11
C THR A 51 -16.95 6.20 43.17
N PHE A 52 -18.20 5.87 42.83
CA PHE A 52 -19.04 6.66 41.95
C PHE A 52 -19.58 7.92 42.64
N SER A 53 -20.16 7.79 43.84
CA SER A 53 -20.76 8.91 44.58
C SER A 53 -19.68 9.92 44.99
N GLY A 54 -18.56 9.46 45.55
CA GLY A 54 -17.46 10.33 45.95
C GLY A 54 -16.83 11.11 44.79
N CYS A 55 -16.81 10.56 43.57
CA CYS A 55 -16.39 11.28 42.36
C CYS A 55 -17.37 12.39 41.93
N ILE A 56 -18.61 12.38 42.42
CA ILE A 56 -19.67 13.35 42.09
C ILE A 56 -19.89 14.34 43.24
N GLU A 57 -19.83 13.89 44.50
CA GLU A 57 -19.81 14.75 45.68
C GLU A 57 -18.62 15.72 45.63
N GLN A 58 -17.41 15.19 45.38
CA GLN A 58 -16.18 15.98 45.21
C GLN A 58 -16.02 16.51 43.78
N LYS A 59 -17.10 16.63 43.00
CA LYS A 59 -17.04 17.11 41.60
C LYS A 59 -16.38 18.48 41.50
N GLN A 60 -16.68 19.41 42.40
CA GLN A 60 -16.07 20.75 42.39
C GLN A 60 -14.54 20.69 42.59
N LEU A 61 -14.08 19.82 43.49
CA LEU A 61 -12.67 19.58 43.78
C LEU A 61 -11.90 19.06 42.55
N PHE A 62 -12.51 18.16 41.77
CA PHE A 62 -11.89 17.55 40.60
C PHE A 62 -12.20 18.27 39.27
N ASP A 63 -13.25 19.11 39.20
CA ASP A 63 -13.53 20.02 38.06
C ASP A 63 -12.33 20.96 37.81
N VAL A 64 -11.68 21.44 38.88
CA VAL A 64 -10.44 22.23 38.86
C VAL A 64 -9.28 21.51 38.16
N VAL A 65 -9.19 20.19 38.32
CA VAL A 65 -7.97 19.42 37.99
C VAL A 65 -8.11 18.62 36.69
N VAL A 66 -9.28 18.04 36.38
CA VAL A 66 -9.42 17.16 35.19
C VAL A 66 -10.83 16.90 34.64
N ASN A 67 -10.85 16.51 33.36
CA ASN A 67 -11.98 15.87 32.67
C ASN A 67 -12.33 14.49 33.26
N LEU A 68 -13.62 14.12 33.13
CA LEU A 68 -14.29 12.94 33.71
C LEU A 68 -13.41 11.69 33.92
N PHE A 69 -12.78 11.17 32.86
CA PHE A 69 -11.96 9.94 32.90
C PHE A 69 -10.89 9.90 34.01
N TYR A 70 -10.24 11.03 34.29
CA TYR A 70 -9.17 11.08 35.29
C TYR A 70 -9.68 11.37 36.70
N ARG A 71 -10.97 11.71 36.90
CA ARG A 71 -11.52 12.02 38.22
C ARG A 71 -11.55 10.81 39.14
N MET A 72 -11.92 9.66 38.59
CA MET A 72 -11.79 8.37 39.28
C MET A 72 -10.33 8.12 39.69
N VAL A 73 -9.37 8.43 38.81
CA VAL A 73 -7.93 8.32 39.14
C VAL A 73 -7.51 9.30 40.23
N CYS A 74 -8.02 10.55 40.24
CA CYS A 74 -7.81 11.49 41.34
C CYS A 74 -8.37 10.95 42.65
N TYR A 75 -9.65 10.60 42.69
CA TYR A 75 -10.36 10.13 43.89
C TYR A 75 -9.72 8.86 44.49
N LEU A 76 -9.33 7.90 43.63
CA LEU A 76 -8.57 6.72 44.03
C LEU A 76 -7.14 7.04 44.51
N THR A 77 -6.62 8.23 44.21
CA THR A 77 -5.29 8.69 44.66
C THR A 77 -5.37 9.51 45.95
N THR A 78 -6.40 10.33 46.12
CA THR A 78 -6.55 11.27 47.25
C THR A 78 -7.31 10.71 48.44
N CYS A 79 -8.41 9.99 48.18
CA CYS A 79 -9.38 9.60 49.21
C CYS A 79 -9.41 8.08 49.45
N PHE A 80 -9.30 7.29 48.38
CA PHE A 80 -9.45 5.83 48.47
C PHE A 80 -8.12 5.04 48.53
N LEU A 81 -6.96 5.69 48.44
CA LEU A 81 -5.67 4.98 48.30
C LEU A 81 -5.22 4.24 49.58
N ASP A 82 -5.51 4.79 50.76
CA ASP A 82 -5.27 4.11 52.05
C ASP A 82 -6.20 2.89 52.24
N GLN A 83 -7.42 2.90 51.67
CA GLN A 83 -8.37 1.78 51.76
C GLN A 83 -8.05 0.66 50.74
N ILE A 84 -7.81 1.03 49.48
CA ILE A 84 -7.52 0.10 48.37
C ILE A 84 -6.11 -0.50 48.50
N GLY A 85 -5.16 0.30 48.98
CA GLY A 85 -3.76 -0.06 49.08
C GLY A 85 -3.02 -0.13 47.73
N LEU A 86 -1.71 0.11 47.81
CA LEU A 86 -0.80 0.24 46.67
C LEU A 86 -0.85 -0.93 45.67
N LYS A 87 -1.16 -2.16 46.12
CA LYS A 87 -1.23 -3.36 45.27
C LYS A 87 -2.42 -3.32 44.31
N CYS A 88 -3.62 -3.02 44.82
CA CYS A 88 -4.83 -2.94 44.01
C CYS A 88 -4.83 -1.69 43.13
N PHE A 89 -4.36 -0.54 43.64
CA PHE A 89 -4.11 0.68 42.85
C PHE A 89 -3.16 0.41 41.66
N SER A 90 -2.07 -0.34 41.89
CA SER A 90 -1.17 -0.78 40.82
C SER A 90 -1.83 -1.74 39.82
N SER A 91 -2.87 -2.48 40.20
CA SER A 91 -3.66 -3.32 39.29
C SER A 91 -4.53 -2.46 38.37
N ILE A 92 -5.24 -1.48 38.96
CA ILE A 92 -6.12 -0.54 38.26
C ILE A 92 -5.32 0.29 37.24
N ILE A 93 -4.18 0.89 37.63
CA ILE A 93 -3.32 1.66 36.71
C ILE A 93 -2.87 0.82 35.50
N LYS A 94 -2.47 -0.45 35.71
CA LYS A 94 -2.06 -1.36 34.62
C LYS A 94 -3.20 -1.71 33.66
N SER A 95 -4.45 -1.60 34.10
CA SER A 95 -5.64 -1.89 33.30
C SER A 95 -6.16 -0.70 32.50
N LEU A 96 -5.66 0.50 32.81
CA LEU A 96 -5.91 1.76 32.11
C LEU A 96 -4.76 2.06 31.14
N ASP A 97 -4.84 3.19 30.45
CA ASP A 97 -3.73 3.68 29.63
C ASP A 97 -2.55 4.13 30.52
N VAL A 98 -1.59 3.23 30.70
CA VAL A 98 -0.41 3.43 31.57
C VAL A 98 0.38 4.69 31.20
N HIS A 99 0.42 5.09 29.93
CA HIS A 99 1.12 6.31 29.53
C HIS A 99 0.35 7.55 29.96
N LYS A 100 -0.95 7.64 29.62
CA LYS A 100 -1.82 8.76 30.02
C LYS A 100 -1.89 8.90 31.54
N VAL A 101 -2.10 7.79 32.26
CA VAL A 101 -2.20 7.78 33.72
C VAL A 101 -0.85 8.10 34.38
N LYS A 102 0.29 7.68 33.81
CA LYS A 102 1.62 8.13 34.29
C LYS A 102 1.80 9.63 34.13
N THR A 103 1.56 10.18 32.93
CA THR A 103 1.69 11.62 32.67
C THR A 103 0.78 12.42 33.60
N PHE A 104 -0.47 11.97 33.77
CA PHE A 104 -1.42 12.61 34.67
C PHE A 104 -0.98 12.56 36.14
N LEU A 105 -0.64 11.39 36.68
CA LEU A 105 -0.24 11.26 38.08
C LEU A 105 1.07 11.98 38.42
N LEU A 106 2.01 12.09 37.47
CA LEU A 106 3.21 12.93 37.65
C LEU A 106 2.85 14.41 37.71
N PHE A 107 2.00 14.91 36.80
CA PHE A 107 1.49 16.30 36.82
C PHE A 107 0.68 16.61 38.09
N PHE A 108 -0.15 15.67 38.53
CA PHE A 108 -0.94 15.81 39.75
C PHE A 108 -0.04 15.89 41.00
N LEU A 109 0.89 14.94 41.14
CA LEU A 109 1.82 14.91 42.28
C LEU A 109 2.91 15.99 42.25
N SER A 110 3.17 16.63 41.10
CA SER A 110 4.07 17.79 41.02
C SER A 110 3.39 19.10 41.42
N ASN A 111 2.12 19.27 41.06
CA ASN A 111 1.37 20.53 41.30
C ASN A 111 0.45 20.49 42.52
N LEU A 112 0.40 19.35 43.24
CA LEU A 112 -0.42 19.14 44.43
C LEU A 112 -0.23 20.26 45.46
N THR A 113 1.01 20.62 45.78
CA THR A 113 1.39 21.60 46.82
C THR A 113 1.65 23.00 46.28
N THR A 114 1.13 23.31 45.10
CA THR A 114 1.18 24.65 44.49
C THR A 114 -0.21 24.98 43.94
N LEU A 115 -0.40 24.87 42.63
CA LEU A 115 -1.61 25.28 41.92
C LEU A 115 -2.87 24.54 42.39
N ILE A 116 -2.75 23.28 42.81
CA ILE A 116 -3.89 22.47 43.25
C ILE A 116 -4.27 22.81 44.70
N GLN A 117 -3.28 22.93 45.60
CA GLN A 117 -3.50 23.36 46.99
C GLN A 117 -4.17 24.72 47.06
N GLU A 118 -3.66 25.72 46.35
CA GLU A 118 -4.26 27.06 46.27
C GLU A 118 -5.73 26.99 45.80
N LYS A 119 -6.00 26.30 44.69
CA LYS A 119 -7.36 26.20 44.11
C LYS A 119 -8.32 25.30 44.90
N TRP A 120 -7.83 24.51 45.84
CA TRP A 120 -8.67 23.75 46.78
C TRP A 120 -8.96 24.57 48.04
N MET A 121 -8.01 25.38 48.50
CA MET A 121 -8.21 26.35 49.59
C MET A 121 -9.15 27.51 49.20
N ASP A 122 -9.31 27.80 47.90
CA ASP A 122 -10.36 28.70 47.37
C ASP A 122 -11.80 28.13 47.54
N ILE A 123 -11.96 26.82 47.76
CA ILE A 123 -13.27 26.12 47.73
C ILE A 123 -13.63 25.53 49.10
N TYR A 124 -12.63 25.02 49.84
CA TYR A 124 -12.80 24.37 51.14
C TYR A 124 -11.82 24.95 52.16
N ASP A 125 -12.16 24.85 53.45
CA ASP A 125 -11.32 25.32 54.55
C ASP A 125 -9.88 24.76 54.48
N ALA A 126 -8.90 25.63 54.71
CA ALA A 126 -7.48 25.34 54.53
C ALA A 126 -6.98 24.22 55.46
N GLU A 127 -7.47 24.14 56.70
CA GLU A 127 -7.13 23.02 57.58
C GLU A 127 -7.71 21.69 57.08
N HIS A 128 -8.95 21.70 56.57
CA HIS A 128 -9.61 20.52 56.02
C HIS A 128 -8.88 19.98 54.78
N VAL A 129 -8.58 20.85 53.80
CA VAL A 129 -7.84 20.52 52.57
C VAL A 129 -6.47 19.92 52.91
N GLN A 130 -5.73 20.56 53.81
CA GLN A 130 -4.40 20.15 54.21
C GLN A 130 -4.40 18.76 54.88
N LYS A 131 -5.24 18.58 55.90
CA LYS A 131 -5.28 17.36 56.74
C LYS A 131 -5.92 16.17 56.03
N GLN A 132 -6.98 16.38 55.24
CA GLN A 132 -7.73 15.26 54.64
C GLN A 132 -7.22 14.84 53.26
N TRP A 133 -6.67 15.73 52.45
CA TRP A 133 -6.35 15.42 51.04
C TRP A 133 -4.86 15.59 50.71
N ILE A 134 -4.21 16.66 51.18
CA ILE A 134 -2.81 16.92 50.84
C ILE A 134 -1.86 15.98 51.61
N GLU A 135 -1.98 15.89 52.93
CA GLU A 135 -1.08 15.07 53.76
C GLU A 135 -1.14 13.56 53.43
N PRO A 136 -2.32 12.93 53.26
CA PRO A 136 -2.39 11.53 52.81
C PRO A 136 -1.79 11.32 51.42
N THR A 137 -2.07 12.22 50.46
CA THR A 137 -1.52 12.11 49.09
C THR A 137 0.01 12.25 49.09
N LEU A 138 0.56 13.17 49.89
CA LEU A 138 2.01 13.32 50.08
C LEU A 138 2.67 12.10 50.73
N ARG A 139 2.01 11.49 51.72
CA ARG A 139 2.46 10.24 52.37
C ARG A 139 2.60 9.06 51.38
N TRP A 140 1.78 9.04 50.31
CA TRP A 140 1.85 8.01 49.27
C TRP A 140 2.69 8.40 48.04
N ARG A 141 2.92 9.70 47.80
CA ARG A 141 3.75 10.26 46.70
C ARG A 141 5.02 9.45 46.36
N PRO A 142 5.95 9.14 47.29
CA PRO A 142 7.17 8.40 46.93
C PRO A 142 6.89 6.96 46.46
N LYS A 143 5.87 6.30 47.04
CA LYS A 143 5.46 4.94 46.66
C LYS A 143 4.77 4.92 45.30
N ILE A 144 4.00 5.95 44.98
CA ILE A 144 3.35 6.11 43.67
C ILE A 144 4.41 6.41 42.58
N ILE A 145 5.36 7.31 42.84
CA ILE A 145 6.46 7.60 41.90
C ILE A 145 7.26 6.32 41.59
N ALA A 146 7.64 5.56 42.61
CA ALA A 146 8.35 4.28 42.42
C ALA A 146 7.53 3.25 41.59
N LEU A 147 6.20 3.20 41.75
CA LEU A 147 5.35 2.40 40.85
C LEU A 147 5.39 2.90 39.40
N LEU A 148 5.30 4.21 39.20
CA LEU A 148 5.28 4.83 37.86
C LEU A 148 6.62 4.65 37.12
N GLU A 149 7.74 4.61 37.84
CA GLU A 149 9.06 4.27 37.31
C GLU A 149 9.16 2.79 36.94
N GLN A 150 8.74 1.87 37.82
CA GLN A 150 8.68 0.43 37.52
C GLN A 150 7.76 0.12 36.32
N LEU A 151 6.68 0.88 36.14
CA LEU A 151 5.81 0.80 34.97
C LEU A 151 6.49 1.38 33.72
N ALA A 152 7.21 2.50 33.84
CA ALA A 152 7.93 3.10 32.72
C ALA A 152 9.00 2.15 32.13
N VAL A 153 9.79 1.50 32.99
CA VAL A 153 10.80 0.50 32.57
C VAL A 153 10.14 -0.69 31.84
N LYS A 154 8.96 -1.13 32.30
CA LYS A 154 8.22 -2.21 31.64
C LYS A 154 7.63 -1.79 30.29
N VAL A 155 7.18 -0.54 30.14
CA VAL A 155 6.66 -0.01 28.87
C VAL A 155 7.79 0.22 27.86
N SER A 156 8.96 0.75 28.28
CA SER A 156 10.10 0.97 27.38
C SER A 156 10.76 -0.35 26.93
N CYS A 157 10.80 -1.38 27.76
CA CYS A 157 11.22 -2.72 27.35
C CYS A 157 10.13 -3.49 26.57
N GLY A 158 8.85 -3.19 26.79
CA GLY A 158 7.73 -3.95 26.20
C GLY A 158 7.55 -3.79 24.69
N SER A 159 7.97 -2.65 24.12
CA SER A 159 8.01 -2.44 22.66
C SER A 159 9.17 -3.19 21.99
N GLN A 160 10.19 -3.58 22.75
CA GLN A 160 11.26 -4.46 22.27
C GLN A 160 10.80 -5.92 22.33
N LEU A 161 10.00 -6.31 21.33
CA LEU A 161 9.84 -7.69 20.91
C LEU A 161 11.24 -8.32 20.85
N ARG A 162 11.54 -9.24 21.78
CA ARG A 162 12.88 -9.84 21.91
C ARG A 162 13.18 -10.72 20.70
N LYS A 163 13.73 -10.09 19.64
CA LYS A 163 14.64 -10.75 18.71
C LYS A 163 15.66 -11.51 19.55
N ALA A 164 15.87 -12.79 19.26
CA ALA A 164 16.90 -13.58 19.92
C ALA A 164 18.24 -12.81 19.86
N PRO A 165 19.06 -12.82 20.92
CA PRO A 165 20.26 -11.99 20.99
C PRO A 165 21.13 -12.26 19.77
N ALA A 166 21.26 -11.25 18.91
CA ALA A 166 22.11 -11.32 17.74
C ALA A 166 23.54 -11.55 18.24
N LYS A 167 24.14 -12.69 17.86
CA LYS A 167 25.48 -13.07 18.32
C LYS A 167 26.44 -11.93 17.98
N THR A 168 27.05 -11.33 19.01
CA THR A 168 28.09 -10.31 18.83
C THR A 168 29.14 -10.88 17.89
N THR A 169 29.29 -10.29 16.72
CA THR A 169 30.26 -10.74 15.73
C THR A 169 31.59 -10.09 16.10
N GLU A 170 32.34 -10.77 16.96
CA GLU A 170 33.70 -10.37 17.33
C GLU A 170 34.56 -10.23 16.06
N PRO A 171 35.29 -9.11 15.87
CA PRO A 171 36.17 -8.93 14.73
C PRO A 171 37.35 -9.91 14.78
N ARG A 172 37.17 -11.10 14.20
CA ARG A 172 38.25 -12.09 14.06
C ARG A 172 39.32 -11.53 13.13
N GLU A 173 40.50 -11.28 13.68
CA GLU A 173 41.67 -10.81 12.92
C GLU A 173 41.92 -11.67 11.68
N PHE A 174 42.14 -11.00 10.55
CA PHE A 174 42.33 -11.68 9.27
C PHE A 174 43.77 -12.19 9.19
N ALA A 175 43.92 -13.51 9.08
CA ALA A 175 45.22 -14.16 8.97
C ALA A 175 45.91 -13.83 7.64
N LEU A 176 46.64 -12.73 7.60
CA LEU A 176 47.59 -12.40 6.54
C LEU A 176 48.54 -13.59 6.34
N THR A 177 48.66 -14.03 5.09
CA THR A 177 49.58 -15.09 4.65
C THR A 177 49.46 -16.46 5.34
N ARG A 178 48.28 -17.08 5.28
CA ARG A 178 48.19 -18.54 5.06
C ARG A 178 47.22 -18.85 3.91
N PRO A 179 47.69 -19.32 2.72
CA PRO A 179 46.78 -19.72 1.66
C PRO A 179 45.98 -20.96 2.09
N LYS A 180 44.66 -20.94 1.87
CA LYS A 180 43.84 -22.16 2.05
C LYS A 180 44.35 -23.24 1.09
N PRO A 181 44.63 -24.48 1.53
CA PRO A 181 44.87 -25.58 0.62
C PRO A 181 43.63 -25.78 -0.25
N ARG A 182 43.82 -26.09 -1.54
CA ARG A 182 42.69 -26.47 -2.41
C ARG A 182 42.11 -27.78 -1.90
N ALA A 183 40.84 -27.76 -1.51
CA ALA A 183 40.11 -29.00 -1.30
C ALA A 183 40.00 -29.74 -2.63
N PHE A 184 40.41 -31.00 -2.67
CA PHE A 184 40.04 -31.90 -3.75
C PHE A 184 38.53 -32.15 -3.67
N VAL A 185 37.87 -32.16 -4.83
CA VAL A 185 36.43 -32.45 -4.89
C VAL A 185 36.25 -33.93 -4.60
N VAL A 186 35.76 -34.25 -3.41
CA VAL A 186 35.30 -35.61 -3.08
C VAL A 186 34.07 -35.90 -3.94
N PRO A 187 34.03 -37.01 -4.69
CA PRO A 187 32.85 -37.38 -5.46
C PRO A 187 31.61 -37.50 -4.56
N GLU A 188 30.50 -36.90 -4.98
CA GLU A 188 29.25 -36.94 -4.24
C GLU A 188 28.70 -38.38 -4.22
N ILE A 189 28.58 -38.96 -3.03
CA ILE A 189 28.08 -40.33 -2.87
C ILE A 189 26.58 -40.31 -3.13
N ILE A 190 26.19 -40.76 -4.33
CA ILE A 190 24.80 -40.84 -4.77
C ILE A 190 24.00 -41.68 -3.76
N PRO A 191 22.91 -41.16 -3.16
CA PRO A 191 22.06 -41.94 -2.28
C PRO A 191 21.51 -43.16 -3.01
N GLY A 192 21.69 -44.35 -2.42
CA GLY A 192 21.22 -45.60 -3.01
C GLY A 192 19.70 -45.61 -3.12
N LEU A 193 19.17 -45.64 -4.35
CA LEU A 193 17.73 -45.75 -4.58
C LEU A 193 17.20 -47.07 -4.02
N GLU A 194 16.05 -47.01 -3.35
CA GLU A 194 15.25 -48.21 -3.07
C GLU A 194 14.87 -48.92 -4.37
N LYS A 195 14.83 -50.25 -4.34
CA LYS A 195 14.50 -51.06 -5.52
C LYS A 195 13.05 -50.80 -5.93
N GLN A 196 12.88 -50.15 -7.08
CA GLN A 196 11.56 -49.78 -7.60
C GLN A 196 10.68 -51.02 -7.84
N GLN A 197 9.39 -50.89 -7.51
CA GLN A 197 8.38 -51.91 -7.81
C GLN A 197 8.22 -52.06 -9.34
N PRO A 198 7.89 -53.27 -9.84
CA PRO A 198 7.72 -53.50 -11.28
C PRO A 198 6.60 -52.62 -11.85
N VAL A 199 6.90 -51.89 -12.93
CA VAL A 199 6.00 -50.92 -13.55
C VAL A 199 4.66 -51.61 -13.94
N PRO A 200 3.51 -51.06 -13.54
CA PRO A 200 2.22 -51.71 -13.77
C PRO A 200 1.92 -51.86 -15.26
N ARG A 201 1.24 -52.95 -15.64
CA ARG A 201 0.89 -53.30 -17.03
C ARG A 201 -0.01 -52.27 -17.75
N SER A 202 -0.50 -51.25 -17.05
CA SER A 202 -1.17 -50.08 -17.62
C SER A 202 -0.22 -49.18 -18.41
N THR A 203 1.04 -49.02 -18.00
CA THR A 203 2.02 -48.12 -18.64
C THR A 203 2.37 -48.54 -20.08
N TYR A 204 2.22 -49.83 -20.39
CA TYR A 204 2.41 -50.38 -21.74
C TYR A 204 1.14 -50.33 -22.61
N LYS A 205 0.02 -49.79 -22.12
CA LYS A 205 -1.18 -49.53 -22.91
C LYS A 205 -1.18 -48.08 -23.38
N SER A 206 -1.31 -47.86 -24.69
CA SER A 206 -1.42 -46.53 -25.28
C SER A 206 -2.57 -45.73 -24.62
N PRO A 207 -2.33 -44.50 -24.14
CA PRO A 207 -3.37 -43.67 -23.53
C PRO A 207 -4.55 -43.41 -24.47
N LYS A 208 -5.75 -43.22 -23.90
CA LYS A 208 -6.97 -42.98 -24.70
C LYS A 208 -6.86 -41.70 -25.54
N GLU A 209 -6.08 -40.71 -25.08
CA GLU A 209 -5.80 -39.48 -25.84
C GLU A 209 -5.15 -39.74 -27.21
N MET A 210 -4.32 -40.78 -27.36
CA MET A 210 -3.66 -41.09 -28.64
C MET A 210 -4.69 -41.42 -29.72
N ASN A 211 -5.69 -42.23 -29.38
CA ASN A 211 -6.79 -42.58 -30.29
C ASN A 211 -7.60 -41.32 -30.65
N VAL A 212 -7.88 -40.45 -29.66
CA VAL A 212 -8.59 -39.16 -29.88
C VAL A 212 -7.79 -38.23 -30.79
N ILE A 213 -6.45 -38.21 -30.69
CA ILE A 213 -5.56 -37.43 -31.56
C ILE A 213 -5.55 -38.00 -32.99
N GLU A 214 -5.56 -39.33 -33.17
CA GLU A 214 -5.69 -39.95 -34.50
C GLU A 214 -7.06 -39.65 -35.13
N ASP A 215 -8.14 -39.74 -34.34
CA ASP A 215 -9.51 -39.34 -34.70
C ASP A 215 -9.58 -37.88 -35.18
N VAL A 216 -8.98 -36.96 -34.40
CA VAL A 216 -8.95 -35.52 -34.72
C VAL A 216 -8.08 -35.24 -35.95
N LYS A 217 -6.97 -35.98 -36.15
CA LYS A 217 -6.16 -35.89 -37.38
C LYS A 217 -6.95 -36.33 -38.60
N GLN A 218 -7.67 -37.46 -38.56
CA GLN A 218 -8.53 -37.90 -39.66
C GLN A 218 -9.66 -36.90 -39.94
N LYS A 219 -10.35 -36.42 -38.90
CA LYS A 219 -11.43 -35.42 -39.02
C LYS A 219 -10.90 -34.09 -39.59
N ASN A 220 -9.68 -33.67 -39.24
CA ASN A 220 -9.04 -32.50 -39.83
C ASN A 220 -8.59 -32.72 -41.28
N HIS A 221 -8.09 -33.92 -41.63
CA HIS A 221 -7.73 -34.28 -43.00
C HIS A 221 -8.95 -34.22 -43.93
N GLN A 222 -10.04 -34.93 -43.59
CA GLN A 222 -11.32 -34.87 -44.32
C GLN A 222 -11.87 -33.44 -44.44
N LYS A 223 -11.67 -32.61 -43.41
CA LYS A 223 -12.09 -31.20 -43.40
C LYS A 223 -11.19 -30.30 -44.25
N ALA A 224 -9.92 -30.66 -44.43
CA ALA A 224 -9.00 -30.03 -45.37
C ALA A 224 -9.35 -30.43 -46.81
N GLU A 225 -9.55 -31.72 -47.10
CA GLU A 225 -10.00 -32.22 -48.41
C GLU A 225 -11.32 -31.56 -48.83
N ARG A 226 -12.33 -31.52 -47.95
CA ARG A 226 -13.62 -30.84 -48.21
C ARG A 226 -13.47 -29.32 -48.43
N ARG A 227 -12.40 -28.69 -47.92
CA ARG A 227 -12.08 -27.28 -48.19
C ARG A 227 -11.37 -27.13 -49.54
N LEU A 228 -10.42 -28.01 -49.84
CA LEU A 228 -9.69 -28.06 -51.10
C LEU A 228 -10.67 -28.30 -52.27
N TYR A 229 -11.57 -29.27 -52.15
CA TYR A 229 -12.64 -29.51 -53.12
C TYR A 229 -13.56 -28.28 -53.30
N LYS A 230 -13.93 -27.59 -52.21
CA LYS A 230 -14.72 -26.35 -52.27
C LYS A 230 -13.96 -25.11 -52.78
N ALA A 231 -12.64 -25.18 -52.89
CA ALA A 231 -11.79 -24.15 -53.50
C ALA A 231 -11.51 -24.46 -54.98
N ASN A 232 -11.36 -25.73 -55.33
CA ASN A 232 -11.18 -26.21 -56.71
C ASN A 232 -12.50 -26.30 -57.49
N GLN A 233 -13.65 -26.28 -56.83
CA GLN A 233 -14.94 -26.03 -57.49
C GLN A 233 -14.89 -24.67 -58.21
N PRO A 234 -15.02 -24.62 -59.54
CA PRO A 234 -14.92 -23.37 -60.29
C PRO A 234 -16.14 -22.50 -59.98
N LYS A 235 -15.95 -21.51 -59.11
CA LYS A 235 -16.91 -20.42 -58.95
C LYS A 235 -16.80 -19.48 -60.14
N PRO A 236 -17.91 -18.91 -60.63
CA PRO A 236 -17.86 -17.71 -61.46
C PRO A 236 -17.05 -16.63 -60.74
N PHE A 237 -16.01 -16.10 -61.38
CA PHE A 237 -15.24 -14.98 -60.85
C PHE A 237 -16.02 -13.68 -61.07
N GLU A 238 -16.65 -13.17 -60.02
CA GLU A 238 -17.08 -11.76 -60.00
C GLU A 238 -15.85 -10.86 -59.90
N PRO A 239 -15.64 -9.88 -60.81
CA PRO A 239 -14.50 -8.97 -60.75
C PRO A 239 -14.64 -7.97 -59.60
N ILE A 240 -14.03 -8.28 -58.44
CA ILE A 240 -14.02 -7.37 -57.28
C ILE A 240 -13.06 -6.21 -57.56
N GLY A 241 -13.62 -5.03 -57.85
CA GLY A 241 -12.86 -3.79 -58.04
C GLY A 241 -12.13 -3.29 -56.78
N PRO A 242 -11.31 -2.23 -56.89
CA PRO A 242 -10.31 -1.84 -55.87
C PRO A 242 -10.89 -1.29 -54.54
N HIS A 243 -12.20 -1.25 -54.36
CA HIS A 243 -12.82 -0.76 -53.13
C HIS A 243 -12.82 -1.82 -52.01
N LYS A 244 -11.85 -1.69 -51.11
CA LYS A 244 -11.73 -2.52 -49.90
C LYS A 244 -13.01 -2.45 -49.06
N SER A 245 -13.51 -3.60 -48.61
CA SER A 245 -14.76 -3.73 -47.83
C SER A 245 -14.83 -2.78 -46.63
N LYS A 246 -16.03 -2.27 -46.32
CA LYS A 246 -16.33 -1.50 -45.11
C LYS A 246 -15.90 -2.22 -43.82
N GLN A 247 -15.87 -3.56 -43.83
CA GLN A 247 -15.38 -4.36 -42.70
C GLN A 247 -13.86 -4.35 -42.59
N TYR A 248 -13.13 -4.38 -43.71
CA TYR A 248 -11.67 -4.19 -43.73
C TYR A 248 -11.29 -2.80 -43.24
N GLN A 249 -11.97 -1.75 -43.72
CA GLN A 249 -11.73 -0.37 -43.28
C GLN A 249 -11.92 -0.20 -41.76
N LYS A 250 -12.98 -0.78 -41.18
CA LYS A 250 -13.23 -0.81 -39.73
C LYS A 250 -12.24 -1.65 -38.91
N VAL A 251 -11.50 -2.57 -39.55
CA VAL A 251 -10.41 -3.32 -38.89
C VAL A 251 -9.12 -2.51 -38.94
N VAL A 252 -8.81 -1.89 -40.08
CA VAL A 252 -7.63 -1.01 -40.24
C VAL A 252 -7.72 0.20 -39.31
N SER A 253 -8.83 0.92 -39.26
CA SER A 253 -8.97 2.10 -38.39
C SER A 253 -8.75 1.72 -36.91
N LYS A 254 -9.31 0.60 -36.45
CA LYS A 254 -9.10 0.10 -35.08
C LYS A 254 -7.65 -0.28 -34.79
N ILE A 255 -6.92 -0.78 -35.78
CA ILE A 255 -5.48 -1.08 -35.64
C ILE A 255 -4.71 0.24 -35.49
N GLU A 256 -4.97 1.20 -36.38
CA GLU A 256 -4.36 2.55 -36.37
C GLU A 256 -4.67 3.30 -35.06
N GLU A 257 -5.93 3.34 -34.64
CA GLU A 257 -6.40 3.86 -33.35
C GLU A 257 -5.61 3.22 -32.18
N SER A 258 -5.44 1.89 -32.19
CA SER A 258 -4.72 1.16 -31.13
C SER A 258 -3.22 1.46 -31.10
N ILE A 259 -2.62 1.76 -32.26
CA ILE A 259 -1.22 2.16 -32.40
C ILE A 259 -1.05 3.61 -31.92
N HIS A 260 -1.88 4.53 -32.40
CA HIS A 260 -1.86 5.92 -31.95
C HIS A 260 -2.18 6.10 -30.47
N ALA A 261 -3.00 5.22 -29.87
CA ALA A 261 -3.20 5.20 -28.42
C ALA A 261 -1.93 4.77 -27.66
N LYS A 262 -1.25 3.71 -28.11
CA LYS A 262 -0.01 3.19 -27.48
C LYS A 262 1.19 4.14 -27.63
N LEU A 263 1.24 4.93 -28.70
CA LEU A 263 2.35 5.86 -28.97
C LEU A 263 2.23 7.21 -28.24
N LYS A 264 1.13 7.50 -27.54
CA LYS A 264 0.91 8.77 -26.81
C LYS A 264 1.57 8.78 -25.42
N PHE A 265 2.87 8.49 -25.37
CA PHE A 265 3.66 8.47 -24.13
C PHE A 265 3.67 9.80 -23.34
N ASN A 266 3.42 10.93 -24.02
CA ASN A 266 3.44 12.27 -23.42
C ASN A 266 2.04 12.87 -23.19
N SER A 267 0.92 12.15 -23.44
CA SER A 267 -0.42 12.68 -23.15
C SER A 267 -0.78 12.51 -21.68
N PHE A 268 -0.05 13.19 -20.80
CA PHE A 268 -0.48 13.42 -19.43
C PHE A 268 -1.77 14.25 -19.50
N GLN A 269 -2.93 13.62 -19.33
CA GLN A 269 -4.21 14.33 -19.28
C GLN A 269 -4.34 15.07 -17.95
N SER A 270 -3.57 16.15 -17.83
CA SER A 270 -4.06 17.32 -17.12
C SER A 270 -5.40 17.67 -17.77
N THR A 271 -6.48 17.40 -17.04
CA THR A 271 -7.79 17.94 -17.39
C THR A 271 -7.64 19.44 -17.29
N GLN A 272 -7.50 20.12 -18.43
CA GLN A 272 -7.49 21.58 -18.45
C GLN A 272 -8.75 22.03 -17.72
N LEU A 273 -8.58 22.80 -16.64
CA LEU A 273 -9.74 23.34 -15.92
C LEU A 273 -10.59 24.08 -16.95
N PRO A 274 -11.92 23.87 -16.97
CA PRO A 274 -12.79 24.54 -17.94
C PRO A 274 -12.55 26.06 -17.83
N PRO A 275 -12.38 26.77 -18.96
CA PRO A 275 -11.97 28.17 -18.97
C PRO A 275 -12.92 28.97 -18.08
N THR A 276 -12.35 29.78 -17.20
CA THR A 276 -13.07 30.33 -16.04
C THR A 276 -14.12 31.35 -16.45
N THR A 277 -15.34 30.86 -16.65
CA THR A 277 -16.57 31.68 -16.61
C THR A 277 -16.65 32.31 -15.22
N LYS A 278 -16.13 33.54 -15.11
CA LYS A 278 -16.27 34.38 -13.93
C LYS A 278 -17.76 34.48 -13.60
N GLN A 279 -18.10 34.45 -12.31
CA GLN A 279 -19.48 34.52 -11.80
C GLN A 279 -20.37 33.30 -12.10
N SER A 280 -19.89 32.10 -11.77
CA SER A 280 -20.78 31.16 -11.06
C SER A 280 -20.04 30.43 -9.95
N CYS A 281 -20.22 30.91 -8.71
CA CYS A 281 -20.04 30.05 -7.55
C CYS A 281 -21.13 29.00 -7.64
N TRP A 282 -20.77 27.78 -8.08
CA TRP A 282 -21.71 26.67 -8.26
C TRP A 282 -22.60 26.57 -7.02
N HIS A 283 -23.91 26.77 -7.19
CA HIS A 283 -24.86 26.76 -6.08
C HIS A 283 -25.08 25.32 -5.61
N ILE A 284 -24.06 24.76 -4.94
CA ILE A 284 -24.11 23.49 -4.23
C ILE A 284 -25.27 23.60 -3.26
N LYS A 285 -26.35 22.87 -3.56
CA LYS A 285 -27.63 22.94 -2.85
C LYS A 285 -27.45 22.38 -1.44
N MET A 286 -27.02 23.24 -0.52
CA MET A 286 -26.73 22.85 0.85
C MET A 286 -27.99 22.30 1.53
N ASN A 287 -27.87 21.10 2.10
CA ASN A 287 -28.89 20.54 2.99
C ASN A 287 -29.11 21.49 4.18
N SER A 288 -30.32 21.58 4.72
CA SER A 288 -30.61 22.56 5.79
C SER A 288 -29.71 22.42 7.03
N ALA A 289 -29.24 21.20 7.32
CA ALA A 289 -28.27 20.96 8.38
C ALA A 289 -26.87 21.52 8.06
N ALA A 290 -26.45 21.52 6.79
CA ALA A 290 -25.19 22.14 6.35
C ALA A 290 -25.28 23.67 6.42
N ILE A 291 -26.39 24.25 5.98
CA ILE A 291 -26.67 25.70 6.13
C ILE A 291 -26.59 26.10 7.61
N LEU A 292 -27.23 25.36 8.51
CA LEU A 292 -27.22 25.68 9.94
C LEU A 292 -25.83 25.48 10.58
N ARG A 293 -25.07 24.44 10.21
CA ARG A 293 -23.70 24.22 10.70
C ARG A 293 -22.74 25.31 10.22
N GLN A 294 -22.72 25.58 8.92
CA GLN A 294 -21.85 26.61 8.34
C GLN A 294 -22.24 28.00 8.82
N GLY A 295 -23.55 28.26 8.95
CA GLY A 295 -24.07 29.48 9.56
C GLY A 295 -23.58 29.65 10.99
N ALA A 296 -23.68 28.62 11.84
CA ALA A 296 -23.20 28.67 13.22
C ALA A 296 -21.67 28.85 13.33
N LEU A 297 -20.89 28.34 12.36
CA LEU A 297 -19.45 28.61 12.28
C LEU A 297 -19.18 30.09 11.93
N VAL A 298 -19.93 30.67 10.99
CA VAL A 298 -19.83 32.10 10.66
C VAL A 298 -20.33 32.97 11.82
N ASP A 299 -21.44 32.62 12.47
CA ASP A 299 -21.95 33.31 13.67
C ASP A 299 -20.89 33.30 14.80
N ARG A 300 -20.14 32.20 14.96
CA ARG A 300 -19.02 32.11 15.92
C ARG A 300 -17.83 32.98 15.51
N GLN A 301 -17.41 32.95 14.25
CA GLN A 301 -16.33 33.81 13.74
C GLN A 301 -16.67 35.28 13.94
N LEU A 302 -17.89 35.71 13.58
CA LEU A 302 -18.35 37.08 13.75
C LEU A 302 -18.34 37.51 15.23
N LYS A 303 -18.73 36.62 16.16
CA LYS A 303 -18.60 36.90 17.60
C LYS A 303 -17.16 37.03 18.07
N GLN A 304 -16.23 36.24 17.52
CA GLN A 304 -14.81 36.32 17.89
C GLN A 304 -14.15 37.60 17.33
N GLU A 305 -14.50 38.05 16.12
CA GLU A 305 -14.03 39.35 15.61
C GLU A 305 -14.71 40.53 16.31
N LEU A 306 -15.98 40.42 16.72
CA LEU A 306 -16.64 41.43 17.58
C LEU A 306 -15.92 41.55 18.93
N GLN A 307 -15.69 40.44 19.63
CA GLN A 307 -14.93 40.43 20.89
C GLN A 307 -13.51 40.98 20.74
N ARG A 308 -12.84 40.70 19.61
CA ARG A 308 -11.56 41.32 19.29
C ARG A 308 -11.70 42.84 19.16
N VAL A 309 -12.66 43.34 18.38
CA VAL A 309 -12.88 44.79 18.19
C VAL A 309 -13.27 45.46 19.51
N GLU A 310 -14.10 44.82 20.33
CA GLU A 310 -14.45 45.27 21.68
C GLU A 310 -13.18 45.46 22.53
N CYS A 311 -12.31 44.45 22.63
CA CYS A 311 -11.05 44.58 23.37
C CYS A 311 -10.08 45.64 22.78
N LEU A 312 -10.08 45.89 21.46
CA LEU A 312 -9.30 46.97 20.87
C LEU A 312 -9.86 48.36 21.22
N VAL A 313 -11.18 48.50 21.34
CA VAL A 313 -11.83 49.73 21.85
C VAL A 313 -11.55 49.93 23.36
N GLU A 314 -11.41 48.84 24.12
CA GLU A 314 -10.95 48.85 25.52
C GLU A 314 -9.43 49.16 25.65
N GLY A 315 -8.70 49.28 24.54
CA GLY A 315 -7.27 49.66 24.52
C GLY A 315 -6.27 48.51 24.50
N ALA A 316 -6.72 47.27 24.23
CA ALA A 316 -5.80 46.15 24.01
C ALA A 316 -4.96 46.34 22.73
N GLN A 317 -3.74 45.77 22.71
CA GLN A 317 -2.86 45.83 21.55
C GLN A 317 -3.20 44.76 20.51
N GLU A 318 -3.14 45.10 19.23
CA GLU A 318 -3.33 44.13 18.14
C GLU A 318 -2.20 43.08 18.07
N SER A 319 -2.57 41.81 18.23
CA SER A 319 -1.70 40.65 18.03
C SER A 319 -1.53 40.26 16.56
N SER A 320 -2.20 40.95 15.62
CA SER A 320 -2.21 40.65 14.19
C SER A 320 -0.81 40.70 13.57
N ALA A 321 -0.04 41.75 13.85
CA ALA A 321 1.33 41.91 13.37
C ALA A 321 2.28 40.80 13.86
N PHE A 322 2.13 40.37 15.12
CA PHE A 322 2.91 39.25 15.67
C PHE A 322 2.56 37.92 15.01
N LEU A 323 1.27 37.67 14.75
CA LEU A 323 0.81 36.46 14.05
C LEU A 323 1.21 36.45 12.57
N GLN A 324 1.23 37.62 11.91
CA GLN A 324 1.76 37.79 10.55
C GLN A 324 3.26 37.47 10.52
N TRP A 325 4.07 38.11 11.38
CA TRP A 325 5.49 37.82 11.52
C TRP A 325 5.76 36.33 11.81
N GLN A 326 4.98 35.69 12.69
CA GLN A 326 5.12 34.26 12.98
C GLN A 326 4.71 33.36 11.79
N ASN A 327 3.77 33.79 10.96
CA ASN A 327 3.45 33.10 9.70
C ASN A 327 4.61 33.23 8.72
N GLU A 328 5.10 34.44 8.46
CA GLU A 328 6.22 34.67 7.54
C GLU A 328 7.48 33.92 7.96
N MET A 329 7.80 33.89 9.26
CA MET A 329 8.98 33.14 9.74
C MET A 329 8.82 31.63 9.54
N ARG A 330 7.61 31.07 9.76
CA ARG A 330 7.31 29.68 9.40
C ARG A 330 7.39 29.44 7.89
N GLU A 331 6.99 30.41 7.07
CA GLU A 331 7.09 30.33 5.61
C GLU A 331 8.56 30.36 5.15
N ARG A 332 9.38 31.28 5.67
CA ARG A 332 10.84 31.34 5.47
C ARG A 332 11.52 30.02 5.90
N ASP A 333 11.20 29.50 7.08
CA ASP A 333 11.68 28.19 7.56
C ASP A 333 11.38 27.05 6.57
N THR A 334 10.16 27.01 6.01
CA THR A 334 9.80 25.98 5.02
C THR A 334 10.49 26.17 3.67
N GLN A 335 10.67 27.41 3.21
CA GLN A 335 11.40 27.73 1.99
C GLN A 335 12.88 27.31 2.13
N GLU A 336 13.54 27.66 3.24
CA GLU A 336 14.89 27.20 3.55
C GLU A 336 15.01 25.67 3.58
N GLN A 337 14.02 24.97 4.16
CA GLN A 337 14.01 23.50 4.19
C GLN A 337 13.91 22.89 2.78
N LEU A 338 13.07 23.46 1.91
CA LEU A 338 12.96 23.02 0.50
C LEU A 338 14.28 23.21 -0.24
N VAL A 339 14.91 24.39 -0.11
CA VAL A 339 16.21 24.71 -0.73
C VAL A 339 17.31 23.77 -0.21
N LYS A 340 17.40 23.53 1.10
CA LYS A 340 18.35 22.59 1.70
C LYS A 340 18.15 21.14 1.20
N MET A 341 16.91 20.76 0.89
CA MET A 341 16.60 19.45 0.29
C MET A 341 16.95 19.38 -1.21
N GLU A 342 16.71 20.45 -1.97
CA GLU A 342 17.12 20.59 -3.37
C GLU A 342 18.65 20.52 -3.53
N CYS A 343 19.40 21.26 -2.71
CA CYS A 343 20.87 21.22 -2.69
C CYS A 343 21.40 19.80 -2.43
N ARG A 344 20.92 19.12 -1.38
CA ARG A 344 21.28 17.72 -1.07
C ARG A 344 20.95 16.77 -2.23
N ARG A 345 19.83 16.97 -2.92
CA ARG A 345 19.45 16.19 -4.12
C ARG A 345 20.43 16.40 -5.27
N LEU A 346 20.95 17.61 -5.46
CA LEU A 346 21.93 17.91 -6.51
C LEU A 346 23.32 17.42 -6.14
N GLU A 347 23.77 17.63 -4.90
CA GLU A 347 25.03 17.11 -4.34
C GLU A 347 25.12 15.58 -4.48
N GLY A 348 24.06 14.85 -4.13
CA GLY A 348 24.02 13.40 -4.31
C GLY A 348 24.10 12.94 -5.78
N ARG A 349 23.59 13.75 -6.73
CA ARG A 349 23.75 13.49 -8.16
C ARG A 349 25.16 13.82 -8.66
N ILE A 350 25.77 14.90 -8.19
CA ILE A 350 27.15 15.27 -8.50
C ILE A 350 28.11 14.16 -8.03
N SER A 351 27.98 13.75 -6.77
CA SER A 351 28.77 12.66 -6.17
C SER A 351 28.65 11.34 -6.95
N HIS A 352 27.46 11.01 -7.44
CA HIS A 352 27.25 9.84 -8.30
C HIS A 352 28.01 9.93 -9.65
N GLU A 353 27.96 11.09 -10.32
CA GLU A 353 28.69 11.29 -11.59
C GLU A 353 30.21 11.33 -11.36
N GLU A 354 30.68 11.95 -10.28
CA GLU A 354 32.11 11.94 -9.89
C GLU A 354 32.61 10.53 -9.57
N ALA A 355 31.82 9.71 -8.86
CA ALA A 355 32.14 8.30 -8.66
C ALA A 355 32.17 7.51 -9.99
N ALA A 356 31.33 7.87 -10.98
CA ALA A 356 31.37 7.25 -12.30
C ALA A 356 32.62 7.68 -13.12
N ILE A 357 33.02 8.94 -13.03
CA ILE A 357 34.28 9.46 -13.58
C ILE A 357 35.48 8.75 -12.94
N ALA A 358 35.55 8.68 -11.61
CA ALA A 358 36.64 8.02 -10.88
C ALA A 358 36.76 6.53 -11.24
N ARG A 359 35.65 5.79 -11.30
CA ARG A 359 35.63 4.41 -11.80
C ARG A 359 36.16 4.29 -13.23
N SER A 360 35.80 5.23 -14.12
CA SER A 360 36.27 5.23 -15.51
C SER A 360 37.77 5.47 -15.62
N ARG A 361 38.31 6.43 -14.85
CA ARG A 361 39.75 6.72 -14.76
C ARG A 361 40.54 5.51 -14.23
N LEU A 362 40.03 4.85 -13.18
CA LEU A 362 40.64 3.65 -12.59
C LEU A 362 40.65 2.46 -13.58
N MET A 363 39.57 2.26 -14.35
CA MET A 363 39.53 1.22 -15.39
C MET A 363 40.55 1.48 -16.51
N ALA A 364 40.74 2.73 -16.93
CA ALA A 364 41.76 3.10 -17.91
C ALA A 364 43.20 2.85 -17.39
N GLN A 365 43.48 3.21 -16.13
CA GLN A 365 44.76 2.91 -15.48
C GLN A 365 45.02 1.41 -15.38
N ASN A 366 44.04 0.63 -14.93
CA ASN A 366 44.14 -0.84 -14.87
C ASN A 366 44.34 -1.46 -16.26
N HIS A 367 43.72 -0.90 -17.31
CA HIS A 367 43.91 -1.37 -18.68
C HIS A 367 45.36 -1.12 -19.16
N ALA A 368 45.91 0.08 -18.95
CA ALA A 368 47.29 0.39 -19.30
C ALA A 368 48.31 -0.48 -18.55
N VAL A 369 48.11 -0.71 -17.24
CA VAL A 369 48.94 -1.64 -16.45
C VAL A 369 48.81 -3.08 -16.99
N ALA A 370 47.61 -3.51 -17.39
CA ALA A 370 47.42 -4.83 -17.99
C ALA A 370 48.03 -4.96 -19.40
N GLN A 371 48.11 -3.88 -20.19
CA GLN A 371 48.85 -3.85 -21.46
C GLN A 371 50.35 -4.04 -21.20
N LEU A 372 50.96 -3.21 -20.33
CA LEU A 372 52.38 -3.32 -19.96
C LEU A 372 52.73 -4.73 -19.44
N LYS A 373 51.86 -5.35 -18.63
CA LYS A 373 52.08 -6.73 -18.14
C LYS A 373 51.95 -7.79 -19.23
N LYS A 374 51.13 -7.57 -20.27
CA LYS A 374 51.12 -8.44 -21.47
C LYS A 374 52.41 -8.29 -22.28
N GLU A 375 52.92 -7.07 -22.41
CA GLU A 375 54.18 -6.78 -23.14
C GLU A 375 55.40 -7.38 -22.43
N GLU A 376 55.50 -7.23 -21.11
CA GLU A 376 56.50 -7.90 -20.27
C GLU A 376 56.45 -9.42 -20.44
N ALA A 377 55.25 -10.02 -20.37
CA ALA A 377 55.06 -11.45 -20.55
C ALA A 377 55.42 -11.90 -21.98
N ALA A 378 55.06 -11.15 -23.01
CA ALA A 378 55.43 -11.43 -24.39
C ALA A 378 56.95 -11.32 -24.62
N ALA A 379 57.62 -10.35 -23.99
CA ALA A 379 59.08 -10.23 -24.02
C ALA A 379 59.77 -11.42 -23.32
N LEU A 380 59.22 -11.89 -22.20
CA LEU A 380 59.71 -13.10 -21.51
C LEU A 380 59.50 -14.36 -22.36
N MET A 381 58.33 -14.52 -22.98
CA MET A 381 58.05 -15.65 -23.89
C MET A 381 58.95 -15.65 -25.12
N ARG A 382 59.25 -14.48 -25.71
CA ARG A 382 60.24 -14.35 -26.80
C ARG A 382 61.63 -14.81 -26.34
N ARG A 383 62.08 -14.40 -25.15
CA ARG A 383 63.36 -14.85 -24.57
C ARG A 383 63.38 -16.37 -24.32
N TYR A 384 62.29 -16.96 -23.85
CA TYR A 384 62.17 -18.40 -23.66
C TYR A 384 62.19 -19.17 -24.99
N ALA A 385 61.45 -18.69 -26.01
CA ALA A 385 61.46 -19.29 -27.34
C ALA A 385 62.86 -19.30 -27.98
N VAL A 386 63.63 -18.21 -27.84
CA VAL A 386 65.03 -18.16 -28.31
C VAL A 386 65.91 -19.18 -27.58
N LYS A 387 65.74 -19.36 -26.25
CA LYS A 387 66.46 -20.41 -25.50
C LYS A 387 66.06 -21.82 -25.96
N ARG A 388 64.77 -22.11 -26.10
CA ARG A 388 64.28 -23.40 -26.62
C ARG A 388 64.81 -23.71 -28.01
N LEU A 389 64.89 -22.71 -28.90
CA LEU A 389 65.50 -22.85 -30.22
C LEU A 389 67.04 -23.01 -30.19
N HIS A 390 67.71 -22.79 -29.07
CA HIS A 390 69.13 -23.08 -28.86
C HIS A 390 69.32 -24.49 -28.27
N GLU A 391 68.58 -24.82 -27.20
CA GLU A 391 68.50 -26.16 -26.60
C GLU A 391 68.12 -27.21 -27.66
N GLU A 392 67.20 -26.89 -28.58
CA GLU A 392 66.84 -27.77 -29.69
C GLU A 392 67.96 -27.97 -30.73
N ARG A 393 68.92 -27.05 -30.88
CA ARG A 393 70.08 -27.26 -31.79
C ARG A 393 71.06 -28.22 -31.14
N GLU A 394 71.41 -27.96 -29.88
CA GLU A 394 72.27 -28.82 -29.06
C GLU A 394 71.71 -30.25 -28.98
N MET A 395 70.41 -30.40 -28.75
CA MET A 395 69.73 -31.70 -28.79
C MET A 395 69.71 -32.33 -30.20
N LYS A 396 69.56 -31.55 -31.28
CA LYS A 396 69.61 -32.09 -32.66
C LYS A 396 71.01 -32.56 -33.04
N GLU A 397 72.06 -31.85 -32.61
CA GLU A 397 73.45 -32.23 -32.78
C GLU A 397 73.76 -33.54 -32.02
N LEU A 398 73.35 -33.64 -30.75
CA LEU A 398 73.51 -34.86 -29.95
C LEU A 398 72.68 -36.04 -30.50
N VAL A 399 71.43 -35.80 -30.91
CA VAL A 399 70.59 -36.83 -31.55
C VAL A 399 71.14 -37.24 -32.92
N GLN A 400 71.78 -36.34 -33.67
CA GLN A 400 72.44 -36.70 -34.92
C GLN A 400 73.57 -37.72 -34.66
N GLN A 401 74.47 -37.44 -33.71
CA GLN A 401 75.54 -38.36 -33.31
C GLN A 401 74.98 -39.74 -32.89
N VAL A 402 73.92 -39.76 -32.07
CA VAL A 402 73.25 -41.01 -31.66
C VAL A 402 72.55 -41.69 -32.85
N SER A 403 71.98 -40.94 -33.80
CA SER A 403 71.34 -41.48 -35.00
C SER A 403 72.33 -42.15 -35.95
N GLU A 404 73.56 -41.64 -36.02
CA GLU A 404 74.66 -42.23 -36.78
C GLU A 404 75.07 -43.58 -36.16
N GLY A 405 75.13 -43.66 -34.83
CA GLY A 405 75.22 -44.94 -34.11
C GLY A 405 74.04 -45.89 -34.36
N HIS A 406 72.80 -45.38 -34.38
CA HIS A 406 71.61 -46.22 -34.59
C HIS A 406 71.40 -46.69 -36.03
N LYS A 407 71.85 -45.95 -37.06
CA LYS A 407 71.84 -46.41 -38.47
C LYS A 407 72.63 -47.71 -38.60
N ASN A 408 73.82 -47.77 -37.97
CA ASN A 408 74.67 -48.96 -37.92
C ASN A 408 73.94 -50.16 -37.27
N ALA A 409 73.13 -49.92 -36.23
CA ALA A 409 72.36 -50.95 -35.55
C ALA A 409 71.08 -51.40 -36.30
N LYS A 410 70.39 -50.50 -37.02
CA LYS A 410 69.13 -50.84 -37.72
C LYS A 410 69.36 -51.84 -38.86
N ALA A 411 70.47 -51.72 -39.57
CA ALA A 411 70.90 -52.62 -40.65
C ALA A 411 71.04 -54.10 -40.20
N ALA A 412 71.15 -54.37 -38.90
CA ALA A 412 71.12 -55.73 -38.35
C ALA A 412 69.69 -56.29 -38.19
N LYS A 413 68.67 -55.45 -37.94
CA LYS A 413 67.32 -55.89 -37.55
C LYS A 413 66.37 -56.16 -38.72
N GLU A 414 66.51 -55.44 -39.83
CA GLU A 414 65.59 -55.60 -40.98
C GLU A 414 65.70 -57.00 -41.63
N LYS A 415 66.83 -57.68 -41.42
CA LYS A 415 67.08 -59.09 -41.76
C LYS A 415 66.11 -60.09 -41.10
N LEU A 416 65.40 -59.70 -40.02
CA LEU A 416 64.54 -60.60 -39.23
C LEU A 416 63.05 -60.53 -39.61
N TYR A 417 62.54 -59.37 -40.03
CA TYR A 417 61.09 -59.13 -40.02
C TYR A 417 60.33 -59.73 -41.22
N ALA A 418 61.03 -60.02 -42.32
CA ALA A 418 60.46 -60.63 -43.53
C ALA A 418 59.81 -62.01 -43.30
N MET A 419 60.11 -62.68 -42.17
CA MET A 419 59.67 -64.05 -41.90
C MET A 419 58.19 -64.17 -41.44
N LYS A 420 57.49 -63.10 -41.05
CA LYS A 420 56.34 -63.24 -40.11
C LYS A 420 54.90 -62.94 -40.60
N GLN A 421 54.68 -62.43 -41.83
CA GLN A 421 53.47 -61.62 -42.12
C GLN A 421 52.47 -62.25 -43.13
N LYS A 422 51.69 -63.30 -42.76
CA LYS A 422 50.91 -64.12 -43.75
C LYS A 422 49.47 -64.68 -43.41
N ILE A 423 48.62 -64.17 -42.46
CA ILE A 423 47.34 -64.86 -41.99
C ILE A 423 46.11 -63.91 -41.55
N GLU A 424 44.76 -64.31 -41.62
CA GLU A 424 43.43 -63.88 -40.88
C GLU A 424 42.17 -63.02 -41.49
N THR A 425 40.77 -63.11 -41.11
CA THR A 425 39.49 -62.09 -41.12
C THR A 425 37.80 -62.39 -41.27
N ARG A 426 36.67 -61.75 -40.56
CA ARG A 426 35.06 -61.30 -40.84
C ARG A 426 33.57 -61.44 -39.93
N THR A 427 32.33 -60.65 -39.96
CA THR A 427 30.84 -60.67 -39.17
C THR A 427 29.34 -59.83 -39.49
N SER A 428 28.02 -59.87 -38.81
CA SER A 428 26.54 -59.14 -39.04
C SER A 428 25.04 -59.18 -38.14
N ALA A 429 23.83 -58.33 -38.15
CA ALA A 429 22.30 -58.41 -37.47
C ALA A 429 20.90 -57.34 -37.56
N GLN A 430 19.50 -57.49 -37.09
CA GLN A 430 18.17 -56.49 -36.94
C GLN A 430 16.50 -56.78 -36.48
N SER A 431 15.40 -55.85 -36.14
CA SER A 431 13.74 -55.96 -35.87
C SER A 431 12.68 -54.70 -35.36
N THR A 432 11.27 -54.41 -34.99
CA THR A 432 9.61 -54.63 -35.12
C THR A 432 8.35 -53.77 -34.26
N GLY A 433 6.90 -53.58 -34.52
CA GLY A 433 5.57 -53.17 -33.61
C GLY A 433 4.10 -52.25 -33.88
N ARG A 434 2.77 -52.29 -33.23
CA ARG A 434 1.41 -51.30 -33.17
C ARG A 434 -0.02 -51.26 -32.18
N SER A 435 -1.40 -50.87 -32.49
CA SER A 435 -2.65 -50.13 -31.67
C SER A 435 -4.37 -50.23 -31.77
N PRO A 436 -5.41 -49.50 -31.04
CA PRO A 436 -7.05 -49.61 -30.83
C PRO A 436 -8.29 -48.41 -30.73
N ALA A 437 -9.71 -48.50 -30.34
CA ALA A 437 -10.94 -47.42 -30.23
C ALA A 437 -12.55 -47.55 -29.58
N GLU A 438 -13.55 -46.50 -29.46
CA GLU A 438 -15.20 -46.24 -29.42
C GLU A 438 -16.48 -46.06 -28.28
N MET A 439 -17.72 -45.30 -28.46
CA MET A 439 -19.32 -45.30 -28.04
C MET A 439 -20.39 -44.33 -27.09
N ILE A 440 -21.84 -44.14 -27.19
CA ILE A 440 -22.95 -43.25 -26.34
C ILE A 440 -24.67 -43.14 -26.50
N LYS A 441 -25.72 -42.70 -25.56
CA LYS A 441 -27.28 -42.16 -25.66
C LYS A 441 -28.34 -41.81 -24.39
N LYS A 442 -29.26 -40.72 -24.29
CA LYS A 442 -30.65 -40.51 -23.53
C LYS A 442 -31.23 -39.05 -23.12
N TYR A 443 -32.58 -38.71 -23.15
CA TYR A 443 -33.33 -37.53 -22.48
C TYR A 443 -34.89 -37.49 -22.73
N GLU A 444 -35.84 -37.25 -21.75
CA GLU A 444 -37.24 -36.65 -21.89
C GLU A 444 -38.15 -36.75 -20.60
N ILE A 445 -38.60 -35.63 -19.96
CA ILE A 445 -39.53 -35.63 -18.77
C ILE A 445 -40.54 -34.44 -18.67
N ILE A 446 -40.31 -33.29 -19.32
CA ILE A 446 -41.02 -32.01 -18.99
C ILE A 446 -42.42 -31.93 -19.65
N ARG A 447 -43.46 -32.53 -19.04
CA ARG A 447 -44.85 -32.54 -19.59
C ARG A 447 -46.02 -32.33 -18.59
N GLN A 448 -45.77 -31.99 -17.33
CA GLN A 448 -46.80 -31.80 -16.28
C GLN A 448 -46.38 -30.57 -15.43
N ILE A 449 -46.86 -29.33 -15.59
CA ILE A 449 -47.99 -28.72 -16.33
C ILE A 449 -49.37 -28.82 -15.63
N HIS A 450 -49.66 -27.75 -14.86
CA HIS A 450 -50.87 -26.91 -14.88
C HIS A 450 -52.29 -27.50 -14.66
N ALA A 451 -52.47 -28.75 -14.23
CA ALA A 451 -53.78 -29.42 -14.29
C ALA A 451 -54.80 -29.17 -13.14
N ILE A 452 -54.51 -28.35 -12.11
CA ILE A 452 -55.39 -28.13 -10.94
C ILE A 452 -55.33 -26.63 -10.59
N GLU A 453 -56.29 -25.76 -10.94
CA GLU A 453 -57.74 -25.68 -10.63
C GLU A 453 -58.05 -24.87 -9.35
N SER A 454 -59.22 -24.21 -9.31
CA SER A 454 -59.30 -22.87 -8.70
C SER A 454 -60.69 -22.39 -8.25
N THR A 455 -60.71 -21.64 -7.13
CA THR A 455 -61.84 -20.81 -6.60
C THR A 455 -63.06 -21.60 -6.07
N SER A 456 -64.04 -21.07 -5.29
CA SER A 456 -64.70 -19.75 -5.35
C SER A 456 -65.62 -19.38 -4.14
N HIS A 457 -65.53 -18.12 -3.67
CA HIS A 457 -66.57 -17.18 -3.12
C HIS A 457 -67.42 -17.41 -1.84
N VAL A 458 -67.97 -16.29 -1.33
CA VAL A 458 -68.79 -16.05 -0.11
C VAL A 458 -69.95 -15.06 -0.44
N ARG A 459 -70.98 -14.93 0.42
CA ARG A 459 -72.14 -13.99 0.27
C ARG A 459 -72.36 -13.12 1.53
N SER A 460 -73.15 -12.05 1.42
CA SER A 460 -73.52 -11.11 2.50
C SER A 460 -75.04 -10.78 2.50
N CYS A 461 -75.53 -10.10 3.55
CA CYS A 461 -76.93 -9.69 3.73
C CYS A 461 -77.03 -8.24 4.25
N SER A 462 -78.22 -7.63 4.19
CA SER A 462 -78.50 -6.20 4.48
C SER A 462 -79.02 -5.92 5.90
N PHE A 463 -78.87 -4.67 6.35
CA PHE A 463 -79.19 -4.16 7.69
C PHE A 463 -79.96 -2.81 7.56
N ASP A 464 -80.74 -2.40 8.57
CA ASP A 464 -81.49 -1.13 8.59
C ASP A 464 -80.93 -0.14 9.62
N ASP A 465 -81.04 1.15 9.31
CA ASP A 465 -80.19 2.24 9.81
C ASP A 465 -80.88 3.13 10.88
N ARG A 466 -82.08 2.77 11.33
CA ARG A 466 -82.90 3.57 12.27
C ARG A 466 -83.23 2.89 13.59
N GLU A 467 -83.09 1.57 13.66
CA GLU A 467 -83.33 0.83 14.90
C GLU A 467 -82.12 0.99 15.85
N THR A 468 -82.40 1.00 17.14
CA THR A 468 -81.40 0.93 18.22
C THR A 468 -81.32 -0.52 18.69
N GLY A 469 -80.14 -1.01 19.07
CA GLY A 469 -79.89 -2.44 19.30
C GLY A 469 -80.81 -3.14 20.30
N GLY A 470 -81.32 -2.41 21.29
CA GLY A 470 -82.23 -2.93 22.31
C GLY A 470 -81.52 -3.84 23.31
N HIS A 471 -80.28 -3.48 23.69
CA HIS A 471 -79.46 -4.25 24.62
C HIS A 471 -79.38 -3.61 26.03
N GLU A 472 -80.10 -2.51 26.24
CA GLU A 472 -80.20 -1.72 27.48
C GLU A 472 -78.87 -1.10 27.97
N LEU A 473 -77.87 -0.94 27.10
CA LEU A 473 -76.64 -0.22 27.43
C LEU A 473 -76.85 1.30 27.42
N LEU A 474 -76.30 1.98 28.43
CA LEU A 474 -76.29 3.44 28.61
C LEU A 474 -75.62 4.26 27.47
N GLY A 475 -75.05 3.60 26.46
CA GLY A 475 -74.41 4.20 25.29
C GLY A 475 -75.12 3.88 23.96
N GLU A 476 -76.32 3.29 24.00
CA GLU A 476 -77.08 2.98 22.80
C GLU A 476 -77.67 4.22 22.12
N MET A 477 -77.52 4.28 20.81
CA MET A 477 -78.00 5.33 19.93
C MET A 477 -78.49 4.70 18.63
N SER A 478 -79.49 5.29 17.99
CA SER A 478 -79.84 4.88 16.62
C SER A 478 -78.68 5.20 15.68
N LEU A 479 -78.53 4.39 14.62
CA LEU A 479 -77.47 4.61 13.63
C LEU A 479 -77.66 5.97 12.90
N CYS A 480 -78.88 6.49 12.82
CA CYS A 480 -79.19 7.86 12.43
C CYS A 480 -78.58 8.94 13.35
N GLU A 481 -78.81 8.90 14.67
CA GLU A 481 -78.23 9.90 15.60
C GLU A 481 -76.70 9.81 15.63
N LEU A 482 -76.16 8.59 15.55
CA LEU A 482 -74.74 8.32 15.43
C LEU A 482 -74.15 8.92 14.13
N LYS A 483 -74.87 8.90 13.01
CA LYS A 483 -74.48 9.62 11.78
C LYS A 483 -74.42 11.13 11.98
N GLU A 484 -75.34 11.73 12.73
CA GLU A 484 -75.38 13.17 12.99
C GLU A 484 -74.27 13.63 13.94
N GLN A 485 -74.05 12.92 15.05
CA GLN A 485 -72.91 13.17 15.93
C GLN A 485 -71.58 12.98 15.18
N LEU A 486 -71.46 11.93 14.36
CA LEU A 486 -70.30 11.77 13.47
C LEU A 486 -70.18 12.90 12.45
N ALA A 487 -71.27 13.52 11.98
CA ALA A 487 -71.21 14.66 11.07
C ALA A 487 -70.69 15.93 11.77
N LEU A 488 -71.09 16.16 13.02
CA LEU A 488 -70.55 17.26 13.86
C LEU A 488 -69.07 17.02 14.18
N LEU A 489 -68.69 15.81 14.61
CA LEU A 489 -67.30 15.42 14.86
C LEU A 489 -66.43 15.49 13.59
N LYS A 490 -66.98 15.16 12.41
CA LYS A 490 -66.29 15.38 11.12
C LYS A 490 -66.06 16.86 10.85
N LYS A 491 -67.02 17.74 11.13
CA LYS A 491 -66.88 19.20 10.98
C LYS A 491 -65.79 19.77 11.91
N THR A 492 -65.77 19.41 13.20
CA THR A 492 -64.74 19.87 14.14
C THR A 492 -63.35 19.35 13.77
N GLN A 493 -63.24 18.05 13.44
CA GLN A 493 -61.99 17.48 12.94
C GLN A 493 -61.49 18.16 11.64
N LEU A 494 -62.37 18.59 10.74
CA LEU A 494 -61.98 19.32 9.53
C LEU A 494 -61.46 20.72 9.86
N ALA A 495 -62.12 21.46 10.77
CA ALA A 495 -61.65 22.76 11.24
C ALA A 495 -60.27 22.67 11.90
N GLU A 496 -60.06 21.67 12.78
CA GLU A 496 -58.75 21.40 13.37
C GLU A 496 -57.69 21.02 12.32
N LYS A 497 -58.03 20.17 11.34
CA LYS A 497 -57.12 19.80 10.25
C LYS A 497 -56.68 21.03 9.45
N LEU A 498 -57.59 21.97 9.17
CA LEU A 498 -57.28 23.23 8.49
C LEU A 498 -56.37 24.14 9.33
N GLN A 499 -56.65 24.34 10.61
CA GLN A 499 -55.77 25.12 11.50
C GLN A 499 -54.37 24.49 11.62
N ARG A 500 -54.29 23.17 11.81
CA ARG A 500 -53.02 22.41 11.82
C ARG A 500 -52.25 22.59 10.51
N GLN A 501 -52.93 22.54 9.35
CA GLN A 501 -52.31 22.78 8.04
C GLN A 501 -51.80 24.22 7.88
N GLN A 502 -52.57 25.24 8.30
CA GLN A 502 -52.14 26.64 8.28
C GLN A 502 -50.89 26.87 9.15
N ASN A 503 -50.87 26.34 10.37
CA ASN A 503 -49.73 26.44 11.27
C ASN A 503 -48.48 25.75 10.68
N ILE A 504 -48.63 24.56 10.11
CA ILE A 504 -47.55 23.85 9.39
C ILE A 504 -47.04 24.68 8.20
N HIS A 505 -47.93 25.32 7.43
CA HIS A 505 -47.54 26.16 6.30
C HIS A 505 -46.74 27.40 6.75
N GLN A 506 -47.23 28.13 7.77
CA GLN A 506 -46.51 29.26 8.35
C GLN A 506 -45.14 28.86 8.90
N GLN A 507 -45.05 27.74 9.64
CA GLN A 507 -43.78 27.25 10.21
C GLN A 507 -42.79 26.85 9.11
N ARG A 508 -43.26 26.20 8.03
CA ARG A 508 -42.44 25.89 6.83
C ARG A 508 -41.95 27.17 6.15
N HIS A 509 -42.79 28.19 6.03
CA HIS A 509 -42.40 29.47 5.42
C HIS A 509 -41.32 30.20 6.24
N ARG A 510 -41.54 30.38 7.55
CA ARG A 510 -40.56 30.98 8.48
C ARG A 510 -39.22 30.23 8.45
N ARG A 511 -39.27 28.88 8.45
CA ARG A 511 -38.06 28.03 8.33
C ARG A 511 -37.34 28.20 6.99
N LYS A 512 -38.06 28.42 5.88
CA LYS A 512 -37.46 28.69 4.57
C LYS A 512 -36.73 30.04 4.57
N GLN A 513 -37.39 31.11 5.04
CA GLN A 513 -36.81 32.46 5.13
C GLN A 513 -35.52 32.48 5.96
N MET A 514 -35.52 31.87 7.14
CA MET A 514 -34.33 31.78 8.02
C MET A 514 -33.16 31.03 7.34
N LEU A 515 -33.43 29.98 6.56
CA LEU A 515 -32.39 29.25 5.82
C LEU A 515 -31.85 30.05 4.63
N GLN A 516 -32.68 30.87 3.97
CA GLN A 516 -32.22 31.78 2.90
C GLN A 516 -31.31 32.88 3.48
N HIS A 517 -31.74 33.52 4.57
CA HIS A 517 -30.93 34.54 5.24
C HIS A 517 -29.57 34.01 5.74
N LYS A 518 -29.53 32.79 6.30
CA LYS A 518 -28.24 32.17 6.66
C LYS A 518 -27.38 31.78 5.45
N LEU A 519 -27.96 31.40 4.31
CA LEU A 519 -27.20 31.20 3.07
C LEU A 519 -26.56 32.51 2.57
N GLU A 520 -27.27 33.62 2.63
CA GLU A 520 -26.75 34.95 2.26
C GLU A 520 -25.56 35.35 3.14
N ILE A 521 -25.66 35.17 4.46
CA ILE A 521 -24.56 35.41 5.41
C ILE A 521 -23.33 34.54 5.09
N ILE A 522 -23.53 33.24 4.82
CA ILE A 522 -22.45 32.31 4.46
C ILE A 522 -21.78 32.74 3.15
N HIS A 523 -22.58 33.09 2.12
CA HIS A 523 -22.08 33.49 0.81
C HIS A 523 -21.25 34.78 0.89
N ASN A 524 -21.76 35.78 1.62
CA ASN A 524 -21.08 37.07 1.81
C ASN A 524 -19.77 36.93 2.59
N ASN A 525 -19.71 36.07 3.62
CA ASN A 525 -18.44 35.78 4.31
C ASN A 525 -17.46 35.01 3.40
N ALA A 526 -17.92 34.01 2.65
CA ALA A 526 -17.08 33.27 1.71
C ALA A 526 -16.47 34.17 0.63
N LEU A 527 -17.23 35.17 0.13
CA LEU A 527 -16.74 36.15 -0.83
C LEU A 527 -15.64 37.05 -0.22
N ARG A 528 -15.85 37.57 1.00
CA ARG A 528 -14.84 38.38 1.73
C ARG A 528 -13.55 37.59 2.02
N GLN A 529 -13.67 36.30 2.35
CA GLN A 529 -12.51 35.43 2.55
C GLN A 529 -11.77 35.12 1.25
N ALA A 530 -12.45 35.11 0.11
CA ALA A 530 -11.82 34.94 -1.20
C ALA A 530 -11.01 36.18 -1.60
N THR A 531 -11.58 37.39 -1.48
CA THR A 531 -10.88 38.65 -1.84
C THR A 531 -9.65 38.87 -0.96
N SER A 532 -9.76 38.67 0.36
CA SER A 532 -8.64 38.82 1.29
C SER A 532 -7.47 37.86 0.99
N ARG A 533 -7.76 36.62 0.55
CA ARG A 533 -6.72 35.67 0.12
C ARG A 533 -6.08 36.07 -1.22
N GLU A 534 -6.85 36.61 -2.14
CA GLU A 534 -6.31 37.17 -3.38
C GLU A 534 -5.38 38.37 -3.11
N GLU A 535 -5.70 39.22 -2.13
CA GLU A 535 -4.84 40.34 -1.72
C GLU A 535 -3.54 39.85 -1.06
N GLN A 536 -3.64 38.91 -0.10
CA GLN A 536 -2.47 38.30 0.55
C GLN A 536 -1.54 37.58 -0.43
N THR A 537 -2.09 36.83 -1.40
CA THR A 537 -1.27 36.15 -2.41
C THR A 537 -0.59 37.13 -3.37
N LYS A 538 -1.24 38.25 -3.75
CA LYS A 538 -0.62 39.33 -4.53
C LYS A 538 0.52 40.00 -3.75
N GLN A 539 0.38 40.18 -2.44
CA GLN A 539 1.43 40.73 -1.56
C GLN A 539 2.63 39.78 -1.42
N HIS A 540 2.40 38.49 -1.10
CA HIS A 540 3.47 37.50 -1.03
C HIS A 540 4.20 37.30 -2.37
N LEU A 541 3.49 37.42 -3.51
CA LEU A 541 4.12 37.39 -4.85
C LEU A 541 5.04 38.59 -5.11
N GLY A 542 4.89 39.72 -4.39
CA GLY A 542 5.74 40.90 -4.52
C GLY A 542 7.02 40.86 -3.68
N CYS A 543 7.03 40.15 -2.55
CA CYS A 543 8.13 40.14 -1.57
C CYS A 543 8.90 38.81 -1.54
N SER A 544 9.30 38.28 -2.69
CA SER A 544 10.06 37.03 -2.76
C SER A 544 11.57 37.27 -2.75
N GLU A 545 12.19 37.13 -1.58
CA GLU A 545 13.66 37.17 -1.37
C GLU A 545 14.38 35.89 -1.85
N ALA A 546 13.73 35.07 -2.69
CA ALA A 546 14.20 33.75 -3.15
C ALA A 546 15.52 33.78 -3.95
N VAL A 547 15.90 34.95 -4.49
CA VAL A 547 17.08 35.16 -5.35
C VAL A 547 18.35 34.53 -4.78
N THR A 548 18.58 34.66 -3.46
CA THR A 548 19.79 34.14 -2.79
C THR A 548 19.83 32.61 -2.70
N ALA A 549 18.67 31.96 -2.61
CA ALA A 549 18.55 30.50 -2.62
C ALA A 549 18.73 29.93 -4.03
N ASP A 550 18.16 30.60 -5.03
CA ASP A 550 18.25 30.19 -6.43
C ASP A 550 19.69 30.19 -6.94
N GLU A 551 20.53 31.16 -6.56
CA GLU A 551 21.95 31.20 -6.95
C GLU A 551 22.72 29.93 -6.56
N VAL A 552 22.53 29.42 -5.34
CA VAL A 552 23.21 28.21 -4.85
C VAL A 552 22.73 26.97 -5.60
N VAL A 553 21.42 26.85 -5.80
CA VAL A 553 20.80 25.75 -6.54
C VAL A 553 21.26 25.76 -8.01
N LEU A 554 21.26 26.92 -8.67
CA LEU A 554 21.77 27.11 -10.05
C LEU A 554 23.28 26.87 -10.15
N GLY A 555 24.05 27.14 -9.10
CA GLY A 555 25.48 26.78 -9.02
C GLY A 555 25.70 25.26 -8.99
N LEU A 556 24.88 24.53 -8.23
CA LEU A 556 24.92 23.06 -8.18
C LEU A 556 24.39 22.42 -9.48
N GLN A 557 23.39 23.02 -10.13
CA GLN A 557 22.90 22.56 -11.44
C GLN A 557 24.00 22.65 -12.52
N ARG A 558 24.72 23.78 -12.60
CA ARG A 558 25.85 23.95 -13.53
C ARG A 558 26.95 22.90 -13.30
N LYS A 559 27.40 22.72 -12.05
CA LYS A 559 28.36 21.67 -11.67
C LYS A 559 27.90 20.26 -12.05
N LEU A 560 26.60 19.96 -11.92
CA LEU A 560 26.05 18.66 -12.33
C LEU A 560 26.12 18.45 -13.85
N GLU A 561 26.00 19.51 -14.66
CA GLU A 561 26.11 19.42 -16.11
C GLU A 561 27.56 19.30 -16.57
N GLU A 562 28.49 20.06 -15.98
CA GLU A 562 29.93 19.89 -16.16
C GLU A 562 30.37 18.44 -15.94
N LYS A 563 29.93 17.80 -14.85
CA LYS A 563 30.29 16.39 -14.56
C LYS A 563 29.66 15.38 -15.52
N LYS A 564 28.44 15.64 -16.04
CA LYS A 564 27.87 14.80 -17.11
C LYS A 564 28.68 14.94 -18.41
N GLN A 565 29.09 16.16 -18.76
CA GLN A 565 29.93 16.42 -19.93
C GLN A 565 31.32 15.77 -19.79
N GLU A 566 31.94 15.87 -18.61
CA GLU A 566 33.20 15.19 -18.30
C GLU A 566 33.06 13.67 -18.48
N ARG A 567 32.04 13.06 -17.86
CA ARG A 567 31.75 11.61 -18.01
C ARG A 567 31.46 11.22 -19.46
N TYR A 568 30.74 12.04 -20.21
CA TYR A 568 30.46 11.80 -21.64
C TYR A 568 31.75 11.84 -22.47
N SER A 569 32.61 12.82 -22.23
CA SER A 569 33.91 12.95 -22.92
C SER A 569 34.83 11.76 -22.63
N LEU A 570 34.88 11.27 -21.39
CA LEU A 570 35.63 10.07 -21.01
C LEU A 570 35.07 8.81 -21.66
N ARG A 571 33.74 8.69 -21.77
CA ARG A 571 33.10 7.58 -22.50
C ARG A 571 33.43 7.60 -23.99
N CYS A 572 33.48 8.78 -24.61
CA CYS A 572 33.86 8.91 -26.03
C CYS A 572 35.35 8.61 -26.26
N ARG A 573 36.24 9.03 -25.35
CA ARG A 573 37.68 8.69 -25.41
C ARG A 573 37.97 7.21 -25.16
N GLY A 574 37.09 6.49 -24.47
CA GLY A 574 37.19 5.04 -24.23
C GLY A 574 36.44 4.17 -25.23
N ALA A 575 36.04 4.72 -26.38
CA ALA A 575 35.31 4.01 -27.43
C ALA A 575 36.17 3.92 -28.72
N ASP A 576 37.04 2.91 -28.78
CA ASP A 576 37.88 2.66 -29.96
C ASP A 576 37.02 2.41 -31.22
N PRO A 577 37.21 3.17 -32.31
CA PRO A 577 36.38 3.07 -33.54
C PRO A 577 36.32 1.66 -34.13
N HIS A 578 37.39 0.89 -33.98
CA HIS A 578 37.54 -0.46 -34.53
C HIS A 578 36.49 -1.46 -34.03
N THR A 579 35.79 -1.17 -32.93
CA THR A 579 34.66 -1.99 -32.45
C THR A 579 33.44 -1.91 -33.37
N ALA A 580 33.28 -0.79 -34.10
CA ALA A 580 32.21 -0.62 -35.10
C ALA A 580 32.62 -1.21 -36.47
N GLU A 581 33.87 -1.02 -36.88
CA GLU A 581 34.39 -1.46 -38.18
C GLU A 581 34.46 -2.99 -38.32
N SER A 582 34.67 -3.72 -37.20
CA SER A 582 34.67 -5.19 -37.18
C SER A 582 33.36 -5.77 -37.72
N PHE A 583 32.21 -5.18 -37.36
CA PHE A 583 30.89 -5.65 -37.80
C PHE A 583 30.57 -5.35 -39.27
N SER A 584 31.21 -4.35 -39.90
CA SER A 584 31.13 -4.14 -41.36
C SER A 584 32.08 -5.08 -42.12
N SER A 585 33.27 -5.32 -41.59
CA SER A 585 34.27 -6.18 -42.23
C SER A 585 33.82 -7.64 -42.28
N GLN A 586 33.22 -8.17 -41.20
CA GLN A 586 32.66 -9.53 -41.21
C GLN A 586 31.56 -9.69 -42.27
N ARG A 587 30.67 -8.70 -42.44
CA ARG A 587 29.61 -8.76 -43.47
C ARG A 587 30.15 -8.78 -44.90
N SER A 588 31.26 -8.10 -45.16
CA SER A 588 31.90 -8.15 -46.49
C SER A 588 32.53 -9.52 -46.77
N CYS A 589 33.10 -10.15 -45.74
CA CYS A 589 33.65 -11.51 -45.82
C CYS A 589 32.53 -12.54 -46.05
N GLU A 590 31.46 -12.48 -45.24
CA GLU A 590 30.27 -13.32 -45.39
C GLU A 590 29.64 -13.17 -46.79
N GLN A 591 29.56 -11.96 -47.35
CA GLN A 591 29.06 -11.74 -48.71
C GLN A 591 29.95 -12.34 -49.80
N GLN A 592 31.26 -12.47 -49.57
CA GLN A 592 32.17 -13.16 -50.48
C GLN A 592 31.98 -14.68 -50.40
N ASP A 593 31.89 -15.25 -49.18
CA ASP A 593 31.59 -16.68 -48.97
C ASP A 593 30.26 -17.09 -49.63
N TRP A 594 29.19 -16.30 -49.47
CA TRP A 594 27.91 -16.53 -50.16
C TRP A 594 28.04 -16.48 -51.68
N GLY A 595 28.82 -15.54 -52.21
CA GLY A 595 29.09 -15.43 -53.66
C GLY A 595 29.86 -16.63 -54.23
N GLU A 596 30.73 -17.27 -53.45
CA GLU A 596 31.43 -18.49 -53.86
C GLU A 596 30.55 -19.75 -53.72
N LEU A 597 29.67 -19.79 -52.72
CA LEU A 597 28.62 -20.81 -52.61
C LEU A 597 27.62 -20.75 -53.78
N GLU A 598 27.19 -19.57 -54.21
CA GLU A 598 26.31 -19.42 -55.38
C GLU A 598 27.01 -19.85 -56.68
N ARG A 599 28.29 -19.51 -56.87
CA ARG A 599 29.08 -19.94 -58.05
C ARG A 599 29.29 -21.46 -58.09
N THR A 600 29.57 -22.08 -56.95
CA THR A 600 29.74 -23.54 -56.87
C THR A 600 28.42 -24.28 -57.04
N LEU A 601 27.31 -23.76 -56.51
CA LEU A 601 25.96 -24.27 -56.77
C LEU A 601 25.60 -24.16 -58.26
N ALA A 602 25.87 -23.03 -58.91
CA ALA A 602 25.65 -22.85 -60.35
C ALA A 602 26.46 -23.85 -61.19
N HIS A 603 27.71 -24.12 -60.82
CA HIS A 603 28.53 -25.17 -61.44
C HIS A 603 27.97 -26.58 -61.24
N GLN A 604 27.41 -26.89 -60.06
CA GLN A 604 26.74 -28.17 -59.81
C GLN A 604 25.46 -28.31 -60.63
N ILE A 605 24.65 -27.24 -60.76
CA ILE A 605 23.45 -27.21 -61.61
C ILE A 605 23.84 -27.41 -63.08
N GLN A 606 24.85 -26.70 -63.58
CA GLN A 606 25.34 -26.88 -64.96
C GLN A 606 25.85 -28.30 -65.22
N LYS A 607 26.56 -28.93 -64.27
CA LYS A 607 26.91 -30.35 -64.36
C LYS A 607 25.69 -31.27 -64.36
N HIS A 608 24.68 -31.00 -63.54
CA HIS A 608 23.44 -31.79 -63.51
C HIS A 608 22.64 -31.69 -64.82
N VAL A 609 22.60 -30.50 -65.44
CA VAL A 609 21.98 -30.29 -66.76
C VAL A 609 22.77 -31.00 -67.86
N ALA A 610 24.10 -30.91 -67.85
CA ALA A 610 24.94 -31.63 -68.82
C ALA A 610 24.76 -33.17 -68.73
N VAL A 611 24.70 -33.71 -67.51
CA VAL A 611 24.49 -35.15 -67.25
C VAL A 611 23.04 -35.61 -67.50
N SER A 612 22.10 -34.69 -67.75
CA SER A 612 20.72 -35.00 -68.16
C SER A 612 20.42 -34.65 -69.63
N MET A 613 21.46 -34.36 -70.42
CA MET A 613 21.42 -34.26 -71.89
C MET A 613 22.35 -35.26 -72.59
N THR A 614 22.81 -36.29 -71.85
CA THR A 614 23.56 -37.46 -72.33
C THR A 614 22.85 -38.74 -71.92
#